data_AF-X1SBH8-F1
#
_entry.id   AF-X1SBH8-F1
#
_cell.length_a   1.000
_cell.length_b   1.000
_cell.length_c   1.000
_cell.angle_alpha   90.00
_cell.angle_beta   90.00
_cell.angle_gamma   90.00
#
_symmetry.space_group_name_H-M   'P 1'
#
loop_
_entity.id
_entity.type
_entity.pdbx_description
1 polymer ?
#
loop_
_entity_poly.entity_id
_entity_poly.type
_entity_poly.pdbx_seq_one_letter_code
_entity_poly.pdbx_strand_id
1 'polypeptide(L)' 'GLGVKEFRALSPEQLRKNLSIPSSERIFLMYEALRRGSSIEELYQLTHIGKWFIKEMKELVEFEEEILG' A
#
# COMPACT_ATOMS: atom_id res chain seq x y z
N GLY A 1 -7.90 -10.41 4.56
CA GLY A 1 -7.53 -9.37 3.60
C GLY A 1 -6.62 -9.79 2.49
N LEU A 2 -6.52 -8.86 1.55
CA LEU A 2 -5.62 -8.85 0.39
C LEU A 2 -4.12 -8.79 0.77
N GLY A 3 -3.80 -8.74 2.06
CA GLY A 3 -2.44 -8.81 2.58
C GLY A 3 -1.77 -10.15 2.24
N VAL A 4 -0.94 -10.14 1.21
CA VAL A 4 0.00 -11.21 0.88
C VAL A 4 0.98 -11.35 2.05
N LYS A 5 1.04 -12.55 2.66
CA LYS A 5 1.75 -12.79 3.93
C LYS A 5 3.23 -12.42 3.85
N GLU A 6 3.81 -12.62 2.68
CA GLU A 6 5.20 -12.36 2.32
C GLU A 6 5.53 -10.86 2.46
N PHE A 7 4.59 -9.95 2.17
CA PHE A 7 4.84 -8.51 2.25
C PHE A 7 4.85 -8.00 3.70
N ARG A 8 4.18 -8.71 4.62
CA ARG A 8 4.21 -8.37 6.06
C ARG A 8 5.63 -8.46 6.66
N ALA A 9 6.48 -9.30 6.09
CA ALA A 9 7.86 -9.47 6.54
C ALA A 9 8.84 -8.42 5.98
N LEU A 10 8.42 -7.60 5.01
CA LEU A 10 9.28 -6.57 4.43
C LEU A 10 9.56 -5.44 5.43
N SER A 11 10.82 -5.01 5.51
CA SER A 11 11.18 -3.75 6.18
C SER A 11 10.58 -2.53 5.45
N PRO A 12 10.43 -1.38 6.11
CA PRO A 12 9.99 -0.14 5.46
C PRO A 12 10.86 0.24 4.24
N GLU A 13 12.17 0.05 4.32
CA GLU A 13 13.09 0.31 3.20
C GLU A 13 12.84 -0.61 2.00
N GLN A 14 12.67 -1.91 2.25
CA GLN A 14 12.37 -2.88 1.19
C GLN A 14 11.01 -2.60 0.54
N LEU A 15 10.00 -2.26 1.34
CA LEU A 15 8.67 -1.92 0.85
C LEU A 15 8.72 -0.68 -0.05
N ARG A 16 9.40 0.40 0.39
CA ARG A 16 9.62 1.61 -0.43
C ARG A 16 10.36 1.32 -1.71
N LYS A 17 11.44 0.53 -1.65
CA LYS A 17 12.20 0.11 -2.83
C LYS A 17 11.30 -0.62 -3.83
N ASN A 18 10.50 -1.58 -3.37
CA ASN A 18 9.63 -2.35 -4.26
C ASN A 18 8.50 -1.51 -4.86
N LEU A 19 7.93 -0.56 -4.11
CA LEU A 19 6.92 0.38 -4.61
C LEU A 19 7.45 1.29 -5.74
N SER A 20 8.72 1.67 -5.67
CA SER A 20 9.37 2.49 -6.72
C SER A 20 9.55 1.74 -8.04
N ILE A 21 9.48 0.41 -8.04
CA ILE A 21 9.69 -0.43 -9.23
C ILE A 21 8.33 -0.89 -9.79
N PRO A 22 8.05 -0.67 -11.08
CA PRO A 22 6.86 -1.23 -11.70
C PRO A 22 6.78 -2.75 -11.71
N SER A 23 5.75 -3.27 -11.05
CA SER A 23 5.40 -4.69 -11.04
C SER A 23 3.88 -4.89 -10.92
N SER A 24 3.42 -6.09 -11.26
CA SER A 24 2.05 -6.55 -10.99
C SER A 24 1.76 -6.63 -9.49
N GLU A 25 2.79 -6.84 -8.67
CA GLU A 25 2.66 -6.96 -7.21
C GLU A 25 2.46 -5.60 -6.52
N ARG A 26 2.71 -4.49 -7.22
CA ARG A 26 2.71 -3.14 -6.63
C ARG A 26 1.39 -2.78 -5.95
N ILE A 27 0.27 -3.27 -6.46
CA ILE A 27 -1.05 -3.02 -5.86
C ILE A 27 -1.16 -3.60 -4.44
N PHE A 28 -0.60 -4.80 -4.22
CA PHE A 28 -0.59 -5.46 -2.92
C PHE A 28 0.45 -4.83 -1.98
N LEU A 29 1.59 -4.38 -2.53
CA LEU A 29 2.58 -3.62 -1.78
C LEU A 29 2.02 -2.27 -1.32
N MET A 30 1.22 -1.60 -2.16
CA MET A 30 0.54 -0.35 -1.80
C MET A 30 -0.50 -0.58 -0.71
N TYR A 31 -1.30 -1.65 -0.83
CA TYR A 31 -2.24 -2.05 0.23
C TYR A 31 -1.51 -2.24 1.57
N GLU A 32 -0.39 -2.97 1.58
CA GLU A 32 0.38 -3.19 2.81
C GLU A 32 1.01 -1.90 3.35
N ALA A 33 1.45 -0.98 2.48
CA ALA A 33 1.96 0.32 2.88
C ALA A 33 0.87 1.21 3.50
N LEU A 34 -0.32 1.25 2.89
CA LEU A 34 -1.47 1.98 3.42
C LEU A 34 -1.91 1.44 4.79
N ARG A 35 -1.97 0.11 4.94
CA ARG A 35 -2.24 -0.58 6.21
C ARG A 35 -1.21 -0.26 7.30
N ARG A 36 0.02 0.08 6.91
CA ARG A 36 1.09 0.53 7.82
C ARG A 36 1.11 2.05 8.05
N GLY A 37 0.13 2.78 7.51
CA GLY A 37 -0.01 4.21 7.70
C GLY A 37 0.79 5.08 6.73
N SER A 38 1.29 4.54 5.61
CA SER A 38 1.88 5.39 4.56
C SER A 38 0.88 6.42 4.05
N SER A 39 1.38 7.62 3.78
CA SER A 39 0.53 8.72 3.29
C SER A 39 0.24 8.59 1.80
N ILE A 40 -0.88 9.17 1.36
CA ILE A 40 -1.23 9.28 -0.07
C ILE A 40 -0.12 10.03 -0.83
N GLU A 41 0.45 11.08 -0.21
CA GLU A 41 1.52 11.86 -0.83
C GLU A 41 2.78 11.02 -1.04
N GLU A 42 3.23 10.29 -0.01
CA GLU A 42 4.41 9.42 -0.09
C GLU A 42 4.25 8.39 -1.22
N LEU A 43 3.10 7.73 -1.28
CA LEU A 43 2.82 6.73 -2.31
C LEU A 43 2.71 7.33 -3.71
N TYR A 44 2.15 8.54 -3.83
CA TYR A 44 2.14 9.27 -5.09
C TYR A 44 3.56 9.59 -5.57
N GLN A 45 4.42 10.09 -4.69
CA GLN A 45 5.80 10.42 -5.03
C GLN A 45 6.61 9.17 -5.43
N LEU A 46 6.38 8.03 -4.78
CA LEU A 46 7.09 6.79 -5.07
C LEU A 46 6.62 6.09 -6.35
N THR A 47 5.33 6.15 -6.65
CA THR A 47 4.72 5.29 -7.69
C THR A 47 4.22 6.05 -8.91
N HIS A 48 4.02 7.36 -8.79
CA HIS A 48 3.31 8.22 -9.75
C HIS A 48 1.87 7.78 -10.08
N ILE A 49 1.29 6.87 -9.27
CA ILE A 49 -0.12 6.48 -9.38
C ILE A 49 -0.98 7.64 -8.87
N GLY A 50 -2.02 8.01 -9.61
CA GLY A 50 -2.84 9.18 -9.28
C GLY A 50 -3.39 9.15 -7.84
N LYS A 51 -3.28 10.28 -7.13
CA LYS A 51 -3.69 10.43 -5.72
C LYS A 51 -5.11 9.98 -5.46
N TRP A 52 -6.03 10.20 -6.41
CA TRP A 52 -7.40 9.72 -6.32
C TRP A 52 -7.47 8.20 -6.16
N PHE A 53 -6.76 7.44 -7.00
CA PHE A 53 -6.74 5.98 -6.90
C PHE A 53 -6.15 5.50 -5.56
N ILE A 54 -5.09 6.16 -5.09
CA ILE A 54 -4.48 5.83 -3.79
C ILE A 54 -5.46 6.09 -2.65
N LYS A 55 -6.27 7.16 -2.74
CA LYS A 55 -7.32 7.47 -1.76
C LYS A 55 -8.39 6.38 -1.72
N GLU A 56 -8.92 5.95 -2.87
CA GLU A 56 -9.92 4.87 -2.92
C GLU A 56 -9.37 3.57 -2.31
N MET A 57 -8.11 3.24 -2.57
CA MET A 57 -7.48 2.08 -1.93
C MET A 57 -7.32 2.24 -0.42
N LYS A 58 -7.01 3.44 0.05
CA LYS A 58 -6.91 3.73 1.48
C LYS A 58 -8.26 3.54 2.17
N GLU A 59 -9.34 4.03 1.57
CA GLU A 59 -10.70 3.84 2.09
C GLU A 59 -11.07 2.34 2.17
N LEU A 60 -10.67 1.53 1.17
CA LEU A 60 -10.84 0.08 1.22
C LEU A 60 -10.05 -0.59 2.36
N VAL A 61 -8.83 -0.14 2.63
CA VAL A 61 -8.01 -0.64 3.74
C VAL A 61 -8.64 -0.29 5.08
N GLU A 62 -9.05 0.97 5.26
CA GLU A 62 -9.70 1.46 6.50
C GLU A 62 -11.02 0.72 6.78
N PHE A 63 -11.83 0.48 5.74
CA PHE A 63 -13.06 -0.29 5.86
C PHE A 63 -12.81 -1.76 6.27
N GLU A 64 -11.77 -2.39 5.72
CA GLU A 64 -11.41 -3.74 6.15
C GLU A 64 -10.97 -3.78 7.62
N GLU A 65 -10.20 -2.79 8.08
CA GLU A 65 -9.80 -2.67 9.48
C GLU A 65 -10.99 -2.47 10.41
N GLU A 66 -12.02 -1.72 9.99
CA GLU A 66 -13.27 -1.56 10.75
C GLU A 66 -14.04 -2.88 10.89
N ILE A 67 -14.08 -3.73 9.86
CA ILE A 67 -14.79 -5.03 9.91
C ILE A 67 -14.05 -6.06 10.75
N LEU A 68 -12.71 -6.03 10.72
CA LEU A 68 -11.87 -7.03 11.40
C LEU A 68 -11.50 -6.65 12.84
N GLY A 69 -11.68 -5.38 13.22
CA GLY A 69 -11.55 -4.88 14.58
C GLY A 69 -12.70 -5.33 15.49
#